data_AF-A0A516SF38-F1
#
_entry.id   AF-A0A516SF38-F1
#
_cell.length_a   1.000
_cell.length_b   1.000
_cell.length_c   1.000
_cell.angle_alpha   90.00
_cell.angle_beta   90.00
_cell.angle_gamma   90.00
#
_symmetry.space_group_name_H-M   'P 1'
#
loop_
_entity.id
_entity.type
_entity.pdbx_description
1 polymer ?
#
loop_
_entity_poly.entity_id
_entity_poly.type
_entity_poly.pdbx_seq_one_letter_code
_entity_poly.pdbx_strand_id
1 'polypeptide(L)'
;MPGQIAMVIAFVITMPIIVGMKTPDTLAHLVAEAGGQKAFGELVGASQATISKLLSGACPGPELAVAIERATEHRISRPQLRPADWHLIWPELVPLFADRMPVQSERQAA
;
A
#
# COMPACT_ATOMS: atom_id res chain seq x y z
N MET A 1 -15.42 -35.85 8.56
CA MET A 1 -15.28 -34.57 7.83
C MET A 1 -13.92 -33.99 8.16
N PRO A 2 -12.88 -34.25 7.35
CA PRO A 2 -11.51 -33.82 7.63
C PRO A 2 -11.20 -32.43 7.06
N GLY A 3 -10.39 -31.66 7.80
CA GLY A 3 -9.28 -30.87 7.26
C GLY A 3 -9.60 -29.66 6.38
N GLN A 4 -9.99 -28.53 6.98
CA GLN A 4 -10.00 -27.21 6.33
C GLN A 4 -8.88 -26.31 6.88
N ILE A 5 -7.70 -26.89 7.15
CA ILE A 5 -6.52 -26.19 7.71
C ILE A 5 -5.44 -25.97 6.63
N ALA A 6 -5.74 -26.28 5.36
CA ALA A 6 -4.75 -26.34 4.28
C ALA A 6 -4.52 -25.03 3.48
N MET A 7 -4.98 -23.86 3.93
CA MET A 7 -4.93 -22.64 3.08
C MET A 7 -4.38 -21.40 3.80
N VAL A 8 -3.33 -21.54 4.61
CA VAL A 8 -2.64 -20.39 5.24
C VAL A 8 -1.16 -20.29 4.87
N ILE A 9 -0.57 -21.26 4.14
CA ILE A 9 0.90 -21.38 4.02
C ILE A 9 1.38 -21.51 2.56
N ALA A 10 0.87 -20.71 1.64
CA ALA A 10 1.25 -20.84 0.23
C ALA A 10 1.53 -19.54 -0.55
N PHE A 11 1.85 -18.42 0.10
CA PHE A 11 2.16 -17.19 -0.65
C PHE A 11 3.36 -16.41 -0.12
N VAL A 12 4.41 -17.12 0.30
CA VAL A 12 5.72 -16.53 0.67
C VAL A 12 6.74 -16.63 -0.48
N ILE A 13 6.36 -17.14 -1.67
CA ILE A 13 7.34 -17.44 -2.73
C ILE A 13 6.98 -16.70 -4.01
N THR A 14 7.89 -15.82 -4.43
CA THR A 14 7.90 -15.00 -5.65
C THR A 14 7.05 -13.74 -5.60
N MET A 15 7.62 -12.63 -5.15
CA MET A 15 7.38 -11.33 -5.80
C MET A 15 8.70 -10.56 -5.85
N PRO A 16 9.19 -10.17 -7.04
CA PRO A 16 10.28 -9.23 -7.13
C PRO A 16 9.81 -7.92 -6.49
N ILE A 17 10.70 -7.27 -5.75
CA ILE A 17 10.52 -5.89 -5.32
C ILE A 17 10.41 -5.05 -6.60
N ILE A 18 9.18 -4.74 -7.06
CA ILE A 18 8.96 -3.87 -8.22
C ILE A 18 9.07 -2.42 -7.74
N VAL A 19 10.31 -1.94 -7.67
CA VAL A 19 10.62 -0.51 -7.68
C VAL A 19 10.23 0.02 -9.07
N GLY A 20 9.09 0.71 -9.18
CA GLY A 20 8.77 1.49 -10.41
C GLY A 20 7.32 1.61 -10.88
N MET A 21 6.29 1.20 -10.13
CA MET A 21 4.88 1.38 -10.57
C MET A 21 4.13 2.47 -9.78
N LYS A 22 3.17 3.13 -10.43
CA LYS A 22 2.33 4.19 -9.86
C LYS A 22 1.53 3.61 -8.68
N THR A 23 1.40 4.36 -7.58
CA THR A 23 0.62 3.99 -6.38
C THR A 23 -0.77 3.34 -6.66
N PRO A 24 -1.61 3.83 -7.60
CA PRO A 24 -2.91 3.21 -7.87
C PRO A 24 -2.83 1.78 -8.39
N ASP A 25 -1.78 1.41 -9.13
CA ASP A 25 -1.64 0.08 -9.72
C ASP A 25 -1.33 -0.98 -8.64
N THR A 26 -0.54 -0.61 -7.64
CA THR A 26 -0.23 -1.49 -6.50
C THR A 26 -1.45 -1.70 -5.60
N LEU A 27 -2.20 -0.62 -5.32
CA LEU A 27 -3.43 -0.72 -4.55
C LEU A 27 -4.50 -1.57 -5.27
N ALA A 28 -4.62 -1.42 -6.60
CA ALA A 28 -5.54 -2.23 -7.40
C ALA A 28 -5.23 -3.73 -7.32
N HIS A 29 -3.94 -4.10 -7.38
CA HIS A 29 -3.51 -5.50 -7.24
C HIS A 29 -3.86 -6.05 -5.85
N LEU A 30 -3.56 -5.31 -4.78
CA LEU A 30 -3.86 -5.71 -3.40
C LEU A 30 -5.38 -5.86 -3.17
N VAL A 31 -6.18 -4.98 -3.77
CA VAL A 31 -7.64 -5.07 -3.74
C VAL A 31 -8.12 -6.32 -4.45
N ALA A 32 -7.53 -6.68 -5.60
CA ALA A 32 -7.87 -7.91 -6.31
C ALA A 32 -7.46 -9.16 -5.52
N GLU A 33 -6.26 -9.17 -4.92
CA GLU A 33 -5.79 -10.25 -4.03
C GLU A 33 -6.73 -10.45 -2.83
N ALA A 34 -7.25 -9.37 -2.25
CA ALA A 34 -8.20 -9.41 -1.14
C ALA A 34 -9.61 -9.89 -1.52
N GLY A 35 -9.87 -10.20 -2.80
CA GLY A 35 -11.18 -10.62 -3.29
C GLY A 35 -12.11 -9.48 -3.72
N GLY A 36 -11.57 -8.28 -3.93
CA GLY A 36 -12.25 -7.12 -4.49
C GLY A 36 -12.42 -5.95 -3.52
N GLN A 37 -12.94 -4.83 -4.04
CA GLN A 37 -13.02 -3.55 -3.31
C GLN A 37 -13.81 -3.62 -1.99
N LYS A 38 -14.86 -4.45 -1.94
CA LYS A 38 -15.69 -4.61 -0.75
C LYS A 38 -14.91 -5.33 0.36
N ALA A 39 -14.34 -6.49 0.03
CA ALA A 39 -13.57 -7.29 0.98
C ALA A 39 -12.33 -6.53 1.49
N PHE A 40 -11.64 -5.81 0.59
CA PHE A 40 -10.54 -4.93 0.98
C PHE A 40 -11.02 -3.77 1.87
N GLY A 41 -12.17 -3.18 1.56
CA GLY A 41 -12.78 -2.14 2.40
C GLY A 41 -13.06 -2.64 3.82
N GLU A 42 -13.66 -3.82 3.95
CA GLU A 42 -13.93 -4.46 5.25
C GLU A 42 -12.63 -4.74 6.02
N LEU A 43 -11.56 -5.16 5.33
CA LEU A 43 -10.24 -5.42 5.91
C LEU A 43 -9.60 -4.15 6.50
N VAL A 44 -9.71 -3.01 5.81
CA VAL A 44 -9.07 -1.75 6.22
C VAL A 44 -10.01 -0.81 6.99
N GLY A 45 -11.25 -1.23 7.24
CA GLY A 45 -12.28 -0.42 7.92
C GLY A 45 -12.82 0.74 7.09
N ALA A 46 -12.89 0.61 5.77
CA ALA A 46 -13.38 1.63 4.84
C ALA A 46 -14.55 1.13 3.98
N SER A 47 -15.36 2.08 3.48
CA SER A 47 -16.43 1.75 2.52
C SER A 47 -15.86 1.37 1.16
N GLN A 48 -16.58 0.54 0.39
CA GLN A 48 -16.23 0.22 -1.00
C GLN A 48 -16.09 1.49 -1.86
N ALA A 49 -16.97 2.48 -1.66
CA ALA A 49 -16.90 3.77 -2.36
C ALA A 49 -15.61 4.53 -2.04
N THR A 50 -15.12 4.43 -0.80
CA THR A 50 -13.81 4.97 -0.42
C THR A 50 -12.70 4.29 -1.21
N ILE A 51 -12.68 2.96 -1.26
CA ILE A 51 -11.66 2.21 -2.02
C ILE A 51 -11.69 2.57 -3.50
N SER A 52 -12.88 2.66 -4.11
CA SER A 52 -13.03 3.08 -5.51
C SER A 52 -12.46 4.48 -5.77
N LYS A 53 -12.66 5.43 -4.86
CA LYS A 53 -12.04 6.77 -4.96
C LYS A 53 -10.51 6.70 -4.89
N LEU A 54 -9.95 5.87 -4.01
CA LEU A 54 -8.50 5.69 -3.91
C LEU A 54 -7.92 5.10 -5.20
N LEU A 55 -8.59 4.11 -5.79
CA LEU A 55 -8.20 3.52 -7.08
C LEU A 55 -8.28 4.52 -8.22
N SER A 56 -9.20 5.49 -8.14
CA SER A 56 -9.30 6.61 -9.07
C SER A 56 -8.23 7.70 -8.85
N GLY A 57 -7.32 7.52 -7.87
CA GLY A 57 -6.22 8.42 -7.58
C GLY A 57 -6.45 9.40 -6.43
N ALA A 58 -7.54 9.24 -5.65
CA ALA A 58 -7.73 10.05 -4.45
C ALA A 58 -6.71 9.67 -3.35
N CYS A 59 -6.28 10.67 -2.57
CA CYS A 59 -5.43 10.42 -1.40
C CYS A 59 -6.29 9.93 -0.21
N PRO A 60 -5.88 8.87 0.49
CA PRO A 60 -6.56 8.45 1.71
C PRO A 60 -6.31 9.45 2.84
N GLY A 61 -7.23 9.50 3.80
CA GLY A 61 -7.01 10.21 5.06
C GLY A 61 -5.89 9.57 5.89
N PRO A 62 -5.36 10.25 6.91
CA PRO A 62 -4.22 9.77 7.70
C PRO A 62 -4.44 8.40 8.34
N GLU A 63 -5.59 8.21 8.99
CA GLU A 63 -5.94 6.96 9.68
C GLU A 63 -6.09 5.80 8.70
N LEU A 64 -6.75 6.05 7.57
CA LEU A 64 -6.93 5.05 6.52
C LEU A 64 -5.59 4.65 5.88
N ALA A 65 -4.66 5.58 5.72
CA ALA A 65 -3.33 5.28 5.20
C ALA A 65 -2.56 4.32 6.13
N VAL A 66 -2.66 4.50 7.45
CA VAL A 66 -2.09 3.57 8.44
C VAL A 66 -2.79 2.22 8.40
N ALA A 67 -4.12 2.20 8.29
CA ALA A 67 -4.90 0.96 8.22
C ALA A 67 -4.53 0.14 6.98
N ILE A 68 -4.41 0.79 5.82
CA ILE A 68 -3.97 0.15 4.57
C ILE A 68 -2.55 -0.39 4.71
N GLU A 69 -1.60 0.38 5.24
CA GLU A 69 -0.21 -0.07 5.44
C GLU A 69 -0.14 -1.32 6.32
N ARG A 70 -0.91 -1.35 7.42
CA ARG A 70 -0.98 -2.50 8.33
C ARG A 70 -1.63 -3.72 7.70
N ALA A 71 -2.78 -3.53 7.03
CA ALA A 71 -3.52 -4.61 6.38
C ALA A 71 -2.75 -5.25 5.21
N THR A 72 -1.82 -4.51 4.63
CA THR A 72 -1.00 -4.95 3.49
C THR A 72 0.42 -5.35 3.91
N GLU A 73 0.67 -5.48 5.21
CA GLU A 73 1.96 -5.87 5.77
C GLU A 73 3.14 -5.02 5.24
N HIS A 74 2.93 -3.71 5.12
CA HIS A 74 3.89 -2.73 4.58
C HIS A 74 4.26 -2.92 3.10
N ARG A 75 3.50 -3.72 2.33
CA ARG A 75 3.65 -3.78 0.86
C ARG A 75 3.36 -2.42 0.21
N ILE A 76 2.51 -1.60 0.84
CA ILE A 76 2.34 -0.18 0.52
C ILE A 76 2.50 0.65 1.78
N SER A 77 3.30 1.71 1.70
CA SER A 77 3.63 2.57 2.86
C SER A 77 2.89 3.92 2.82
N ARG A 78 2.75 4.56 3.98
CA ARG A 78 2.17 5.91 4.14
C ARG A 78 2.72 6.95 3.16
N PRO A 79 4.04 7.06 2.89
CA PRO A 79 4.56 8.00 1.90
C PRO A 79 4.13 7.69 0.46
N GLN A 80 3.92 6.42 0.12
CA GLN A 80 3.42 6.03 -1.20
C GLN A 80 1.93 6.38 -1.36
N LEU A 81 1.15 6.24 -0.28
CA LEU A 81 -0.27 6.60 -0.24
C LEU A 81 -0.52 8.11 -0.19
N ARG A 82 0.38 8.87 0.47
CA ARG A 82 0.25 10.32 0.69
C ARG A 82 1.56 11.06 0.36
N PRO A 83 2.02 11.09 -0.90
CA PRO A 83 3.33 11.65 -1.24
C PRO A 83 3.50 13.14 -0.93
N ALA A 84 2.40 13.92 -0.96
CA ALA A 84 2.46 15.36 -0.75
C ALA A 84 2.67 15.77 0.72
N ASP A 85 1.94 15.15 1.67
CA ASP A 85 1.86 15.67 3.04
C ASP A 85 2.24 14.65 4.13
N TRP A 86 2.73 13.46 3.78
CA TRP A 86 3.08 12.42 4.78
C TRP A 86 4.08 12.92 5.82
N HIS A 87 5.06 13.73 5.39
CA HIS A 87 6.12 14.26 6.23
C HIS A 87 5.63 15.31 7.24
N LEU A 88 4.47 15.93 6.98
CA LEU A 88 3.82 16.87 7.89
C LEU A 88 3.03 16.14 8.99
N ILE A 89 2.48 14.96 8.65
CA ILE A 89 1.61 14.17 9.53
C ILE A 89 2.44 13.21 10.39
N TRP A 90 3.46 12.58 9.80
CA TRP A 90 4.36 11.65 10.45
C TRP A 90 5.83 12.07 10.24
N PRO A 91 6.25 13.21 10.84
CA PRO A 91 7.63 13.69 10.73
C PRO A 91 8.66 12.66 11.21
N GLU A 92 8.28 11.77 12.12
CA GLU A 92 9.11 10.67 12.62
C GLU A 92 9.49 9.63 11.53
N LEU A 93 8.76 9.58 10.42
CA LEU A 93 9.10 8.73 9.28
C LEU A 93 10.17 9.35 8.39
N VAL A 94 10.36 10.67 8.43
CA VAL A 94 11.28 11.37 7.52
C VAL A 94 12.70 10.83 7.61
N PRO A 95 13.30 10.63 8.81
CA PRO A 95 14.63 10.03 8.91
C PRO A 95 14.68 8.59 8.38
N LEU A 96 13.60 7.81 8.55
CA LEU A 96 13.54 6.42 8.11
C LEU A 96 13.49 6.27 6.59
N PHE A 97 12.82 7.21 5.90
CA PHE A 97 12.75 7.23 4.45
C PHE A 97 13.89 8.02 3.81
N ALA A 98 14.51 8.98 4.51
CA ALA A 98 15.69 9.69 4.03
C ALA A 98 16.90 8.75 3.85
N ASP A 99 17.06 7.77 4.73
CA ASP A 99 18.13 6.75 4.64
C ASP A 99 17.84 5.70 3.54
N ARG A 100 16.56 5.36 3.34
CA ARG A 100 16.12 4.29 2.41
C ARG A 100 15.83 4.76 0.99
N MET A 101 15.60 6.05 0.79
CA MET A 101 15.40 6.64 -0.54
C MET A 101 16.71 7.33 -0.93
N PRO A 102 17.59 6.70 -1.74
CA PRO A 102 18.63 7.48 -2.40
C PRO A 102 17.91 8.59 -3.15
N VAL A 103 18.29 9.83 -2.84
CA VAL A 103 17.82 11.02 -3.53
C VAL A 103 17.83 10.71 -5.04
N GLN A 104 16.69 10.86 -5.72
CA GLN A 104 16.56 10.50 -7.15
C GLN A 104 17.37 11.45 -8.08
N SER A 105 18.47 12.01 -7.60
CA SER A 105 19.17 13.17 -8.16
C SER A 105 20.03 12.92 -9.40
N GLU A 106 20.08 11.72 -9.99
CA GLU A 106 21.10 11.46 -11.03
C GLU A 106 20.60 10.88 -12.37
N ARG A 107 19.30 10.99 -12.73
CA ARG A 107 18.85 10.53 -14.06
C ARG A 107 17.97 11.51 -14.82
N GLN A 108 18.43 12.75 -14.92
CA GLN A 108 18.03 13.69 -15.97
C GLN A 108 19.22 14.60 -16.34
N ALA A 109 20.35 13.97 -16.68
CA ALA A 109 21.48 14.66 -17.30
C ALA A 109 22.31 13.68 -18.15
N ALA A 110 21.88 13.48 -19.40
CA ALA A 110 22.73 13.20 -20.57
C ALA A 110 21.84 13.17 -21.82
#